data_AF-A0AAD3TF66-F1
#
_entry.id   AF-A0AAD3TF66-F1
#
_cell.length_a   1.000
_cell.length_b   1.000
_cell.length_c   1.000
_cell.angle_alpha   90.00
_cell.angle_beta   90.00
_cell.angle_gamma   90.00
#
_symmetry.space_group_name_H-M   'P 1'
#
loop_
_entity.id
_entity.type
_entity.pdbx_description
1 polymer ?
#
loop_
_entity_poly.entity_id
_entity_poly.type
_entity_poly.pdbx_seq_one_letter_code
_entity_poly.pdbx_strand_id
1 'polypeptide(L)'
;MSSVCEVWFAFSWLLDQLPKLNPTNRSSDLAALREKFETPSPTNTNGRSDLPGVDVYVSTADPDKEPPLITANTILSILAVDYPVEKLSCFISDDGASVHTFEAMAEAVEFAAVWVPFCRKHNIEPRNPDTYFSQKTDPTKDKKK
;
A
#
# COMPACT_ATOMS: atom_id res chain seq x y z
N MET A 1 41.45 27.50 8.00
CA MET A 1 40.69 26.33 7.51
C MET A 1 39.65 25.86 8.53
N SER A 2 40.00 25.75 9.82
CA SER A 2 39.07 25.36 10.92
C SER A 2 37.81 26.23 11.04
N SER A 3 37.92 27.56 11.00
CA SER A 3 36.78 28.47 11.26
C SER A 3 35.73 28.48 10.14
N VAL A 4 36.12 28.18 8.90
CA VAL A 4 35.18 28.12 7.77
C VAL A 4 34.29 26.88 7.90
N CYS A 5 34.86 25.75 8.33
CA CYS A 5 34.10 24.54 8.60
C CYS A 5 33.09 24.73 9.73
N GLU A 6 33.46 25.41 10.82
CA GLU A 6 32.55 25.68 11.94
C GLU A 6 31.37 26.59 11.55
N VAL A 7 31.63 27.64 10.76
CA VAL A 7 30.55 28.52 10.25
C VAL A 7 29.61 27.75 9.33
N TRP A 8 30.16 26.88 8.48
CA TRP A 8 29.36 26.02 7.60
C TRP A 8 28.49 25.03 8.41
N PHE A 9 29.04 24.39 9.43
CA PHE A 9 28.28 23.49 10.30
C PHE A 9 27.20 24.22 11.09
N ALA A 10 27.50 25.38 11.68
CA ALA A 10 26.52 26.17 12.40
C ALA A 10 25.37 26.63 11.49
N PHE A 11 25.69 27.06 10.26
CA PHE A 11 24.68 27.44 9.27
C PHE A 11 23.85 26.24 8.80
N SER A 12 24.48 25.08 8.53
CA SER A 12 23.79 23.85 8.15
C SER A 12 22.87 23.36 9.27
N TRP A 13 23.33 23.41 10.53
CA TRP A 13 22.53 23.06 11.70
C TRP A 13 21.33 24.00 11.86
N LEU A 14 21.54 25.32 11.71
CA LEU A 14 20.45 26.29 11.77
C LEU A 14 19.39 25.99 10.70
N LEU A 15 19.81 25.73 9.46
CA LEU A 15 18.89 25.35 8.37
C LEU A 15 18.16 24.02 8.64
N ASP A 16 18.78 23.06 9.31
CA ASP A 16 18.14 21.80 9.71
C ASP A 16 17.15 21.95 10.88
N GLN A 17 17.37 22.91 11.79
CA GLN A 17 16.44 23.16 12.90
C GLN A 17 15.19 23.95 12.47
N LEU A 18 15.31 24.86 11.51
CA LEU A 18 14.20 25.74 11.11
C LEU A 18 12.93 24.98 10.66
N PRO A 19 13.00 23.90 9.85
CA PRO A 19 11.81 23.12 9.47
C PRO A 19 11.12 22.42 10.65
N LYS A 20 11.83 22.16 11.76
CA LYS A 20 11.33 21.40 12.91
C LYS A 20 10.52 22.26 13.89
N LEU A 21 10.52 23.59 13.71
CA LEU A 21 9.90 24.53 14.64
C LEU A 21 8.36 24.49 14.66
N ASN A 22 7.72 24.00 13.59
CA ASN A 22 6.26 23.93 13.51
C ASN A 22 5.77 22.52 13.09
N PRO A 23 5.84 21.53 14.00
CA PRO A 23 5.34 20.19 13.71
C PRO A 23 3.82 20.24 13.53
N THR A 24 3.32 19.65 12.44
CA THR A 24 1.89 19.57 12.14
C THR A 24 1.39 18.15 12.33
N ASN A 25 0.42 17.96 13.24
CA ASN A 25 -0.29 16.70 13.42
C ASN A 25 -1.51 16.65 12.49
N ARG A 26 -1.75 15.50 11.86
CA ARG A 26 -2.92 15.25 10.99
C ARG A 26 -3.59 13.95 11.39
N SER A 27 -4.92 13.93 11.36
CA SER A 27 -5.74 12.72 11.49
C SER A 27 -6.74 12.66 10.33
N SER A 28 -7.12 11.45 9.94
CA SER A 28 -8.14 11.20 8.91
C SER A 28 -9.40 10.63 9.53
N ASP A 29 -10.56 11.16 9.11
CA ASP A 29 -11.86 10.61 9.47
C ASP A 29 -12.43 9.82 8.28
N LEU A 30 -12.33 8.49 8.38
CA LEU A 30 -12.80 7.57 7.35
C LEU A 30 -14.33 7.49 7.31
N ALA A 31 -15.03 7.75 8.42
CA ALA A 31 -16.48 7.71 8.46
C ALA A 31 -17.06 8.89 7.68
N ALA A 32 -16.53 10.09 7.88
CA ALA A 32 -16.90 11.28 7.11
C ALA A 32 -16.58 11.13 5.60
N LEU A 33 -15.45 10.50 5.26
CA LEU A 33 -15.09 10.23 3.86
C LEU A 33 -16.10 9.27 3.21
N ARG A 34 -16.44 8.19 3.91
CA ARG A 34 -17.41 7.20 3.45
C ARG A 34 -18.81 7.79 3.29
N GLU A 35 -19.26 8.58 4.26
CA GLU A 35 -20.54 9.29 4.18
C GLU A 35 -20.59 10.17 2.93
N LYS A 36 -19.54 10.95 2.68
CA LYS A 36 -19.54 11.90 1.56
C LYS A 36 -19.43 11.25 0.18
N PHE A 37 -18.63 10.20 0.03
CA PHE A 37 -18.24 9.67 -1.30
C PHE A 37 -18.79 8.29 -1.63
N GLU A 38 -19.34 7.55 -0.66
CA GLU A 38 -19.90 6.21 -0.90
C GLU A 38 -21.39 6.13 -0.62
N THR A 39 -21.99 7.08 0.10
CA THR A 39 -23.44 7.06 0.35
C THR A 39 -24.23 7.78 -0.74
N PRO A 40 -25.45 7.32 -1.08
CA PRO A 40 -26.32 8.03 -2.02
C PRO A 40 -26.63 9.44 -1.50
N SER A 41 -26.29 10.44 -2.31
CA SER A 41 -26.48 11.86 -2.03
C SER A 41 -27.34 12.48 -3.14
N PRO A 42 -28.01 13.64 -2.94
CA PRO A 42 -28.70 14.34 -4.02
C PRO A 42 -27.84 14.59 -5.26
N THR A 43 -26.51 14.67 -5.09
CA THR A 43 -25.53 14.84 -6.18
C THR A 43 -25.10 13.52 -6.84
N ASN A 44 -25.32 12.37 -6.18
CA ASN A 44 -24.97 11.04 -6.65
C ASN A 44 -26.16 10.09 -6.44
N THR A 45 -27.05 10.10 -7.43
CA THR A 45 -28.29 9.31 -7.43
C THR A 45 -28.06 7.83 -7.68
N ASN A 46 -26.91 7.46 -8.25
CA ASN A 46 -26.60 6.08 -8.64
C ASN A 46 -26.02 5.25 -7.49
N GLY A 47 -25.65 5.88 -6.37
CA GLY A 47 -25.04 5.21 -5.21
C GLY A 47 -23.72 4.51 -5.52
N ARG A 48 -23.07 4.86 -6.65
CA ARG A 48 -21.72 4.38 -6.98
C ARG A 48 -20.73 5.17 -6.16
N SER A 49 -19.60 4.57 -5.80
CA SER A 49 -18.53 5.34 -5.16
C SER A 49 -18.13 6.52 -6.05
N ASP A 50 -17.89 7.69 -5.47
CA ASP A 50 -17.36 8.91 -6.12
C ASP A 50 -15.86 9.11 -5.85
N LEU A 51 -15.20 8.11 -5.26
CA LEU A 51 -13.75 8.11 -5.04
C LEU A 51 -12.96 8.24 -6.37
N PRO A 52 -11.74 8.81 -6.38
CA PRO A 52 -10.92 8.87 -7.57
C PRO A 52 -10.42 7.48 -8.00
N GLY A 53 -9.95 7.35 -9.25
CA GLY A 53 -9.12 6.21 -9.64
C GLY A 53 -7.76 6.29 -8.96
N VAL A 54 -7.20 5.14 -8.58
CA VAL A 54 -5.88 5.01 -7.94
C VAL A 54 -5.08 3.95 -8.70
N ASP A 55 -3.95 4.39 -9.25
CA ASP A 55 -2.97 3.53 -9.90
C ASP A 55 -1.78 3.34 -8.97
N VAL A 56 -1.46 2.09 -8.65
CA VAL A 56 -0.31 1.72 -7.83
C VAL A 56 0.78 1.14 -8.73
N TYR A 57 1.97 1.70 -8.66
CA TYR A 57 3.13 1.24 -9.43
C TYR A 57 4.10 0.49 -8.53
N VAL A 58 4.49 -0.70 -8.95
CA VAL A 58 5.51 -1.54 -8.31
C VAL A 58 6.66 -1.72 -9.27
N SER A 59 7.85 -1.25 -8.90
CA SER A 59 9.07 -1.40 -9.69
C SER A 59 9.96 -2.49 -9.08
N THR A 60 10.52 -3.35 -9.92
CA THR A 60 11.54 -4.33 -9.54
C THR A 60 12.64 -4.34 -10.59
N ALA A 61 13.87 -4.70 -10.21
CA ALA A 61 15.02 -4.61 -11.11
C ALA A 61 15.82 -5.91 -11.25
N ASP A 62 15.87 -6.75 -10.23
CA ASP A 62 16.76 -7.91 -10.23
C ASP A 62 16.16 -9.03 -9.35
N PRO A 63 15.72 -10.15 -9.93
CA PRO A 63 15.04 -11.22 -9.18
C PRO A 63 15.95 -11.91 -8.15
N ASP A 64 17.27 -11.84 -8.31
CA ASP A 64 18.21 -12.44 -7.35
C ASP A 64 18.38 -11.57 -6.10
N LYS A 65 18.28 -10.24 -6.25
CA LYS A 65 18.33 -9.28 -5.13
C LYS A 65 16.97 -9.00 -4.53
N GLU A 66 15.93 -9.06 -5.35
CA GLU A 66 14.53 -8.80 -5.01
C GLU A 66 13.71 -10.06 -5.36
N PRO A 67 13.65 -11.05 -4.45
CA PRO A 67 12.97 -12.31 -4.73
C PRO A 67 11.54 -12.08 -5.23
N PRO A 68 11.14 -12.69 -6.37
CA PRO A 68 9.82 -12.48 -6.96
C PRO A 68 8.65 -12.76 -6.01
N LEU A 69 8.83 -13.65 -5.02
CA LEU A 69 7.84 -13.94 -3.99
C LEU A 69 7.50 -12.70 -3.14
N ILE A 70 8.48 -11.87 -2.80
CA ILE A 70 8.26 -10.64 -2.01
C ILE A 70 7.45 -9.64 -2.83
N THR A 71 7.79 -9.51 -4.12
CA THR A 71 7.05 -8.67 -5.08
C THR A 71 5.62 -9.16 -5.22
N ALA A 72 5.41 -10.47 -5.40
CA ALA A 72 4.09 -11.10 -5.48
C ALA A 72 3.24 -10.84 -4.23
N ASN A 73 3.82 -11.01 -3.04
CA ASN A 73 3.13 -10.75 -1.77
C ASN A 73 2.71 -9.28 -1.62
N THR A 74 3.53 -8.36 -2.13
CA THR A 74 3.21 -6.92 -2.16
C THR A 74 2.04 -6.63 -3.09
N ILE A 75 2.06 -7.19 -4.31
CA ILE A 75 0.96 -7.06 -5.28
C ILE A 75 -0.34 -7.65 -4.73
N LEU A 76 -0.28 -8.84 -4.13
CA LEU A 76 -1.44 -9.46 -3.49
C LEU A 76 -2.03 -8.59 -2.38
N SER A 77 -1.18 -7.93 -1.59
CA SER A 77 -1.62 -6.98 -0.58
C SER A 77 -2.27 -5.73 -1.19
N ILE A 78 -1.75 -5.23 -2.31
CA ILE A 78 -2.31 -4.08 -3.05
C ILE A 78 -3.70 -4.46 -3.60
N LEU A 79 -3.81 -5.58 -4.31
CA LEU A 79 -5.07 -6.04 -4.92
C LEU A 79 -6.16 -6.33 -3.88
N ALA A 80 -5.78 -6.67 -2.64
CA ALA A 80 -6.69 -6.95 -1.55
C ALA A 80 -7.12 -5.72 -0.73
N VAL A 81 -6.68 -4.50 -1.09
CA VAL A 81 -7.05 -3.27 -0.37
C VAL A 81 -8.56 -3.04 -0.37
N ASP A 82 -9.05 -2.36 0.66
CA ASP A 82 -10.45 -1.95 0.78
C ASP A 82 -10.70 -0.69 -0.06
N TYR A 83 -10.83 -0.89 -1.37
CA TYR A 83 -11.12 0.14 -2.36
C TYR A 83 -12.02 -0.43 -3.47
N PRO A 84 -12.85 0.40 -4.13
CA PRO A 84 -13.66 -0.05 -5.27
C PRO A 84 -12.79 -0.69 -6.36
N VAL A 85 -13.18 -1.90 -6.80
CA VAL A 85 -12.42 -2.72 -7.75
C VAL A 85 -12.24 -2.04 -9.10
N GLU A 86 -13.23 -1.26 -9.51
CA GLU A 86 -13.23 -0.55 -10.77
C GLU A 86 -12.34 0.69 -10.77
N LYS A 87 -11.75 1.03 -9.62
CA LYS A 87 -10.94 2.24 -9.43
C LYS A 87 -9.50 1.95 -9.04
N LEU A 88 -9.19 0.72 -8.68
CA LEU A 88 -7.84 0.34 -8.30
C LEU A 88 -7.16 -0.38 -9.46
N SER A 89 -6.05 0.18 -9.94
CA SER A 89 -5.18 -0.48 -10.90
C SER A 89 -3.81 -0.73 -10.27
N CYS A 90 -3.20 -1.87 -10.56
CA CYS A 90 -1.83 -2.18 -10.15
C CYS A 90 -0.98 -2.43 -11.39
N PHE A 91 0.14 -1.72 -11.48
CA PHE A 91 1.11 -1.80 -12.57
C PHE A 91 2.44 -2.29 -12.03
N ILE A 92 3.09 -3.17 -12.79
CA ILE A 92 4.40 -3.73 -12.44
C ILE A 92 5.37 -3.33 -13.54
N SER A 93 6.49 -2.72 -13.15
CA SER A 93 7.62 -2.41 -14.02
C SER A 93 8.80 -3.28 -13.61
N ASP A 94 9.29 -4.11 -14.52
CA ASP A 94 10.48 -4.94 -14.31
C ASP A 94 11.62 -4.44 -15.20
N ASP A 95 12.60 -3.77 -14.58
CA ASP A 95 13.79 -3.26 -15.26
C ASP A 95 14.77 -4.40 -15.61
N GLY A 96 14.67 -5.54 -14.92
CA GLY A 96 15.49 -6.73 -15.17
C GLY A 96 15.01 -7.58 -16.34
N ALA A 97 13.79 -7.32 -16.82
CA ALA A 97 13.12 -8.07 -17.90
C ALA A 97 13.27 -9.60 -17.75
N SER A 98 13.14 -10.09 -16.52
CA SER A 98 13.40 -11.49 -16.20
C SER A 98 12.15 -12.35 -16.41
N VAL A 99 12.32 -13.46 -17.12
CA VAL A 99 11.25 -14.46 -17.29
C VAL A 99 10.79 -15.02 -15.94
N HIS A 100 11.69 -15.14 -14.96
CA HIS A 100 11.31 -15.62 -13.62
C HIS A 100 10.34 -14.67 -12.92
N THR A 101 10.54 -13.35 -13.03
CA THR A 101 9.61 -12.36 -12.49
C THR A 101 8.26 -12.48 -13.19
N PHE A 102 8.26 -12.60 -14.52
CA PHE A 102 7.03 -12.73 -15.30
C PHE A 102 6.21 -13.97 -14.90
N GLU A 103 6.82 -15.15 -14.82
CA GLU A 103 6.15 -16.39 -14.42
C GLU A 103 5.63 -16.31 -12.99
N ALA A 104 6.45 -15.80 -12.05
CA ALA A 104 6.02 -15.61 -10.66
C ALA A 104 4.83 -14.66 -10.53
N MET A 105 4.77 -13.60 -11.34
CA MET A 105 3.63 -12.68 -11.34
C MET A 105 2.38 -13.30 -11.96
N ALA A 106 2.52 -14.14 -12.99
CA ALA A 106 1.39 -14.88 -13.56
C ALA A 106 0.73 -15.79 -12.51
N GLU A 107 1.54 -16.54 -11.77
CA GLU A 107 1.07 -17.39 -10.66
C GLU A 107 0.45 -16.55 -9.52
N ALA A 108 1.04 -15.40 -9.21
CA ALA A 108 0.50 -14.48 -8.20
C ALA A 108 -0.89 -13.95 -8.59
N VAL A 109 -1.14 -13.66 -9.87
CA VAL A 109 -2.45 -13.23 -10.37
C VAL A 109 -3.48 -14.35 -10.25
N GLU A 110 -3.11 -15.59 -10.54
CA GLU A 110 -3.99 -16.74 -10.35
C GLU A 110 -4.33 -16.95 -8.87
N PHE A 111 -3.33 -16.85 -7.98
CA PHE A 111 -3.56 -16.91 -6.54
C PHE A 111 -4.42 -15.74 -6.03
N ALA A 112 -4.28 -14.54 -6.60
CA ALA A 112 -5.07 -13.37 -6.24
C ALA A 112 -6.58 -13.62 -6.38
N ALA A 113 -7.00 -14.44 -7.36
CA ALA A 113 -8.41 -14.78 -7.58
C ALA A 113 -9.04 -15.50 -6.37
N VAL A 114 -8.23 -16.22 -5.57
CA VAL A 114 -8.68 -16.89 -4.34
C VAL A 114 -8.41 -16.02 -3.10
N TRP A 115 -7.24 -15.38 -3.06
CA TRP A 115 -6.80 -14.59 -1.91
C TRP A 115 -7.61 -13.30 -1.70
N VAL A 116 -7.88 -12.54 -2.76
CA VAL A 116 -8.59 -11.25 -2.65
C VAL A 116 -10.01 -11.40 -2.10
N PRO A 117 -10.85 -12.35 -2.59
CA PRO A 117 -12.15 -12.60 -1.99
C PRO A 117 -12.07 -13.05 -0.53
N PHE A 118 -11.09 -13.89 -0.18
CA PHE A 118 -10.87 -14.33 1.19
C PHE A 118 -10.54 -13.14 2.12
N CYS A 119 -9.59 -12.30 1.72
CA CYS A 119 -9.20 -11.10 2.46
C CYS A 119 -10.39 -10.19 2.74
N ARG A 120 -11.19 -9.89 1.71
CA ARG A 120 -12.35 -9.00 1.83
C ARG A 120 -13.49 -9.60 2.64
N LYS A 121 -13.79 -10.88 2.44
CA LYS A 121 -14.87 -11.57 3.17
C LYS A 121 -14.58 -11.67 4.66
N HIS A 122 -13.34 -11.96 5.02
CA HIS A 122 -12.94 -12.17 6.42
C HIS A 122 -12.26 -10.96 7.06
N ASN A 123 -12.22 -9.84 6.34
CA ASN A 123 -11.55 -8.58 6.70
C ASN A 123 -10.22 -8.82 7.44
N ILE A 124 -9.34 -9.61 6.82
CA ILE A 124 -8.11 -10.07 7.47
C ILE A 124 -7.04 -8.98 7.40
N GLU A 125 -6.21 -8.90 8.43
CA GLU A 125 -5.05 -8.02 8.45
C GLU A 125 -3.85 -8.74 9.09
N PRO A 126 -2.63 -8.64 8.52
CA PRO A 126 -2.29 -7.95 7.26
C PRO A 126 -2.78 -8.70 6.02
N ARG A 127 -2.90 -7.97 4.89
CA ARG A 127 -3.36 -8.52 3.59
C ARG A 127 -2.24 -9.21 2.79
N ASN A 128 -1.00 -9.07 3.22
CA ASN A 128 0.15 -9.79 2.70
C ASN A 128 0.11 -11.24 3.25
N PRO A 129 0.02 -12.27 2.38
CA PRO A 129 -0.22 -13.64 2.83
C PRO A 129 0.93 -14.20 3.64
N ASP A 130 2.18 -14.00 3.21
CA ASP A 130 3.36 -14.47 3.94
C ASP A 130 3.45 -13.86 5.34
N THR A 131 3.18 -12.55 5.45
CA THR A 131 3.13 -11.86 6.75
C THR A 131 1.97 -12.37 7.59
N TYR A 132 0.79 -12.59 7.00
CA TYR A 132 -0.41 -13.07 7.69
C TYR A 132 -0.21 -14.46 8.29
N PHE A 133 0.30 -15.41 7.50
CA PHE A 133 0.51 -16.78 7.96
C PHE A 133 1.74 -16.94 8.87
N SER A 134 2.69 -16.00 8.82
CA SER A 134 3.83 -15.98 9.74
C SER A 134 3.50 -15.44 11.13
N GLN A 135 2.28 -14.92 11.35
CA GLN A 135 1.87 -14.44 12.67
C GLN A 135 1.75 -15.60 13.66
N LYS A 136 2.37 -15.44 14.85
CA LYS A 136 2.27 -16.42 15.95
C LYS A 136 1.01 -16.24 16.81
N THR A 137 0.12 -15.33 16.42
CA THR A 137 -1.12 -15.03 17.12
C THR A 137 -2.27 -15.84 16.53
N ASP A 138 -3.27 -16.16 17.35
CA ASP A 138 -4.47 -16.87 16.88
C ASP A 138 -5.22 -16.05 15.81
N PRO A 139 -5.32 -16.52 14.56
CA PRO A 139 -5.95 -15.79 13.46
C PRO A 139 -7.48 -15.74 13.56
N THR A 140 -8.07 -16.48 14.50
CA THR A 140 -9.52 -16.53 14.76
C THR A 140 -9.95 -15.67 15.93
N LYS A 141 -8.99 -15.06 16.65
CA LYS A 141 -9.27 -14.14 17.74
C LYS A 141 -10.14 -12.99 17.23
N ASP A 142 -11.24 -12.72 17.93
CA ASP A 142 -12.26 -11.70 17.61
C ASP A 142 -13.10 -11.93 16.33
N LYS A 143 -12.99 -13.10 15.67
CA LYS A 143 -13.87 -13.46 14.55
C LYS A 143 -15.12 -14.19 15.04
N LYS A 144 -16.30 -13.76 14.56
CA LYS A 144 -17.57 -14.46 14.82
C LYS A 144 -17.58 -15.80 14.07
N LYS A 145 -17.97 -16.87 14.79
CA LYS A 145 -18.16 -18.23 14.25
C LYS A 145 -19.22 -18.28 13.15
#